data_AF-A0A524GQV6-F1
#
_entry.id   AF-A0A524GQV6-F1
#
_cell.length_a   1.000
_cell.length_b   1.000
_cell.length_c   1.000
_cell.angle_alpha   90.00
_cell.angle_beta   90.00
_cell.angle_gamma   90.00
#
_symmetry.space_group_name_H-M   'P 1'
#
loop_
_entity.id
_entity.type
_entity.pdbx_description
1 polymer ?
#
loop_
_entity_poly.entity_id
_entity_poly.type
_entity_poly.pdbx_seq_one_letter_code
_entity_poly.pdbx_strand_id
1 'polypeptide(L)'
;MTGPLPGGRIGAMSTSGGDLTLLADAMIGTGLTLPPLSETSTDRLRAAVHERMVAANPLDFQMFDWDNADGLAATFTPFVAEGFDLSLCLLDYPREDLCDQSTWLGAEEGFVRAIRETGQKGGVLST
;
A
#
# COMPACT_ATOMS: atom_id res chain seq x y z
N MET A 1 19.13 10.73 -2.04
CA MET A 1 18.44 11.53 -3.07
C MET A 1 17.93 10.57 -4.13
N THR A 2 16.61 10.37 -4.20
CA THR A 2 15.96 9.67 -5.30
C THR A 2 15.73 10.68 -6.44
N GLY A 3 16.16 10.34 -7.66
CA GLY A 3 15.87 11.15 -8.85
C GLY A 3 14.37 11.22 -9.16
N PRO A 4 13.97 11.92 -10.23
CA PRO A 4 12.55 12.06 -10.59
C PRO A 4 11.85 10.70 -10.72
N LEU A 5 10.55 10.68 -10.43
CA LEU A 5 9.74 9.50 -10.70
C LEU A 5 9.79 9.20 -12.22
N PRO A 6 9.94 7.93 -12.61
CA PRO A 6 10.02 7.55 -14.02
C PRO A 6 8.69 7.77 -14.76
N GLY A 7 7.59 7.93 -14.02
CA GLY A 7 6.26 8.24 -14.51
C GLY A 7 5.31 8.61 -13.36
N GLY A 8 4.00 8.53 -13.64
CA GLY A 8 2.93 8.90 -12.71
C GLY A 8 2.00 7.75 -12.31
N ARG A 9 2.38 6.48 -12.51
CA ARG A 9 1.59 5.32 -12.08
C ARG A 9 1.77 5.09 -10.59
N ILE A 10 0.73 5.37 -9.81
CA ILE A 10 0.73 5.20 -8.36
C ILE A 10 0.00 3.91 -8.00
N GLY A 11 0.62 3.11 -7.14
CA GLY A 11 -0.07 2.05 -6.41
C GLY A 11 -0.40 2.55 -5.01
N ALA A 12 -1.66 2.60 -4.62
CA ALA A 12 -2.05 3.08 -3.30
C ALA A 12 -2.65 1.96 -2.46
N MET A 13 -2.33 1.95 -1.16
CA MET A 13 -2.94 1.04 -0.20
C MET A 13 -3.26 1.75 1.12
N SER A 14 -4.37 1.40 1.74
CA SER A 14 -4.77 1.89 3.07
C SER A 14 -5.70 0.87 3.75
N THR A 15 -5.85 0.98 5.07
CA THR A 15 -6.92 0.34 5.84
C THR A 15 -8.25 1.10 5.80
N SER A 16 -8.25 2.31 5.24
CA SER A 16 -9.40 3.22 5.18
C SER A 16 -9.67 3.64 3.73
N GLY A 17 -10.86 3.32 3.22
CA GLY A 17 -11.32 3.82 1.92
C GLY A 17 -11.43 5.34 1.84
N GLY A 18 -11.57 6.02 2.99
CA GLY A 18 -11.58 7.49 3.06
C GLY A 18 -10.25 8.10 2.66
N ASP A 19 -9.14 7.54 3.13
CA ASP A 19 -7.79 8.03 2.83
C ASP A 19 -7.46 7.85 1.35
N LEU A 20 -7.92 6.73 0.78
CA LEU A 20 -7.78 6.45 -0.64
C LEU A 20 -8.57 7.43 -1.50
N THR A 21 -9.74 7.87 -1.02
CA THR A 21 -10.53 8.91 -1.68
C THR A 21 -9.82 10.27 -1.62
N LEU A 22 -9.29 10.65 -0.45
CA LEU A 22 -8.53 11.89 -0.30
C LEU A 22 -7.27 11.91 -1.16
N LEU A 23 -6.56 10.77 -1.27
CA LEU A 23 -5.42 10.64 -2.17
C LEU A 23 -5.84 10.83 -3.62
N ALA A 24 -6.94 10.21 -4.06
CA ALA A 24 -7.45 10.35 -5.41
C ALA A 24 -7.82 11.81 -5.73
N ASP A 25 -8.45 12.51 -4.78
CA ASP A 25 -8.76 13.93 -4.91
C ASP A 25 -7.50 14.80 -5.00
N ALA A 26 -6.48 14.51 -4.19
CA ALA A 26 -5.19 15.20 -4.21
C ALA A 26 -4.42 14.99 -5.54
N MET A 27 -4.72 13.92 -6.28
CA MET A 27 -4.12 13.63 -7.58
C MET A 27 -4.81 14.38 -8.73
N ILE A 28 -5.97 15.00 -8.52
CA ILE A 28 -6.68 15.75 -9.57
C ILE A 28 -5.83 16.92 -10.07
N GLY A 29 -5.71 17.05 -11.40
CA GLY A 29 -4.90 18.10 -12.02
C GLY A 29 -3.39 17.85 -11.97
N THR A 30 -2.96 16.72 -11.40
CA THR A 30 -1.57 16.25 -11.48
C THR A 30 -1.37 15.29 -12.66
N GLY A 31 -0.13 14.91 -12.95
CA GLY A 31 0.19 13.83 -13.90
C GLY A 31 0.10 12.41 -13.31
N LEU A 32 -0.42 12.26 -12.09
CA LEU A 32 -0.49 11.00 -11.38
C LEU A 32 -1.79 10.24 -11.69
N THR A 33 -1.73 8.91 -11.67
CA THR A 33 -2.86 8.01 -11.97
C THR A 33 -2.85 6.80 -11.04
N LEU A 34 -4.02 6.19 -10.81
CA LEU A 34 -4.19 4.92 -10.11
C LEU A 34 -4.61 3.85 -11.13
N PRO A 35 -3.67 3.31 -11.93
CA PRO A 35 -4.02 2.35 -12.97
C PRO A 35 -4.49 1.02 -12.36
N PRO A 36 -5.40 0.29 -13.04
CA PRO A 36 -5.77 -1.05 -12.59
C PRO A 36 -4.56 -1.99 -12.62
N LEU A 37 -4.63 -3.03 -11.80
CA LEU A 37 -3.63 -4.10 -11.79
C LEU A 37 -3.70 -4.93 -13.08
N SER A 38 -2.56 -5.47 -13.50
CA SER A 38 -2.52 -6.53 -14.50
C SER A 38 -3.25 -7.79 -14.00
N GLU A 39 -3.68 -8.66 -14.92
CA GLU A 39 -4.30 -9.94 -14.58
C GLU A 39 -3.37 -10.81 -13.72
N THR A 40 -2.08 -10.83 -14.05
CA THR A 40 -1.06 -11.58 -13.28
C THR A 40 -0.94 -11.09 -11.84
N SER A 41 -0.85 -9.78 -11.61
CA SER A 41 -0.77 -9.25 -10.25
C SER A 41 -2.09 -9.40 -9.50
N THR A 42 -3.21 -9.27 -10.20
CA THR A 42 -4.55 -9.51 -9.64
C THR A 42 -4.67 -10.94 -9.11
N ASP A 43 -4.25 -11.94 -9.90
CA ASP A 43 -4.34 -13.34 -9.49
C ASP A 43 -3.39 -13.68 -8.34
N ARG A 44 -2.17 -13.16 -8.37
CA ARG A 44 -1.21 -13.32 -7.26
C ARG A 44 -1.72 -12.67 -5.99
N LEU A 45 -2.30 -11.47 -6.09
CA LEU A 45 -2.85 -10.76 -4.96
C LEU A 45 -4.08 -11.50 -4.39
N ARG A 46 -4.99 -11.99 -5.24
CA ARG A 46 -6.13 -12.83 -4.83
C ARG A 46 -5.71 -14.08 -4.07
N ALA A 47 -4.57 -14.68 -4.42
CA ALA A 47 -4.04 -15.85 -3.73
C ALA A 47 -3.45 -15.51 -2.35
N ALA A 48 -3.09 -14.25 -2.10
CA ALA A 48 -2.49 -13.79 -0.85
C ALA A 48 -3.50 -13.15 0.11
N VAL A 49 -4.53 -12.47 -0.43
CA VAL A 49 -5.53 -11.75 0.38
C VAL A 49 -6.69 -12.64 0.82
N HIS A 50 -7.38 -12.23 1.89
CA HIS A 50 -8.61 -12.88 2.33
C HIS A 50 -9.72 -12.76 1.26
N GLU A 51 -10.63 -13.74 1.18
CA GLU A 51 -11.74 -13.81 0.20
C GLU A 51 -12.68 -12.58 0.18
N ARG A 52 -12.60 -11.71 1.19
CA ARG A 52 -13.43 -10.51 1.32
C ARG A 52 -12.74 -9.26 0.78
N MET A 53 -11.46 -9.35 0.44
CA MET A 53 -10.67 -8.25 -0.07
C MET A 53 -10.74 -8.20 -1.60
N VAL A 54 -10.81 -6.98 -2.12
CA VAL A 54 -10.80 -6.75 -3.56
C VAL A 54 -9.36 -6.54 -4.00
N ALA A 55 -8.86 -7.45 -4.85
CA ALA A 55 -7.57 -7.28 -5.51
C ALA A 55 -7.69 -6.20 -6.59
N ALA A 56 -7.42 -4.95 -6.21
CA ALA A 56 -7.48 -3.78 -7.08
C ALA A 56 -6.41 -2.74 -6.67
N ASN A 57 -6.31 -1.69 -7.48
CA ASN A 57 -5.61 -0.47 -7.13
C ASN A 57 -6.62 0.70 -7.13
N PRO A 58 -6.85 1.36 -5.99
CA PRO A 58 -6.20 1.15 -4.70
C PRO A 58 -6.51 -0.19 -4.01
N LEU A 59 -5.59 -0.64 -3.16
CA LEU A 59 -5.75 -1.81 -2.30
C LEU A 59 -6.27 -1.41 -0.92
N ASP A 60 -7.50 -1.80 -0.62
CA ASP A 60 -8.07 -1.72 0.73
C ASP A 60 -7.70 -2.99 1.50
N PHE A 61 -6.74 -2.89 2.42
CA PHE A 61 -6.33 -4.02 3.25
C PHE A 61 -6.96 -3.95 4.63
N GLN A 62 -7.63 -5.03 5.01
CA GLN A 62 -8.37 -5.08 6.26
C GLN A 62 -7.43 -5.38 7.44
N MET A 63 -7.70 -4.77 8.60
CA MET A 63 -6.85 -4.79 9.81
C MET A 63 -6.72 -6.16 10.51
N PHE A 64 -7.14 -7.27 9.91
CA PHE A 64 -7.23 -8.56 10.60
C PHE A 64 -5.86 -9.05 11.14
N ASP A 65 -4.76 -8.68 10.47
CA ASP A 65 -3.40 -9.13 10.78
C ASP A 65 -2.38 -7.97 10.79
N TRP A 66 -2.80 -6.78 11.23
CA TRP A 66 -2.01 -5.55 11.15
C TRP A 66 -0.66 -5.56 11.91
N ASP A 67 -0.52 -6.42 12.93
CA ASP A 67 0.73 -6.66 13.69
C ASP A 67 1.58 -7.82 13.09
N ASN A 68 1.10 -8.48 12.03
CA ASN A 68 1.79 -9.59 11.36
C ASN A 68 2.57 -9.09 10.14
N ALA A 69 3.78 -8.55 10.39
CA ALA A 69 4.63 -8.02 9.33
C ALA A 69 4.92 -9.02 8.20
N ASP A 70 5.06 -10.32 8.50
CA ASP A 70 5.33 -11.35 7.49
C ASP A 70 4.11 -11.64 6.61
N GLY A 71 2.92 -11.73 7.21
CA GLY A 71 1.66 -11.89 6.47
C GLY A 71 1.35 -10.68 5.59
N LEU A 72 1.60 -9.48 6.12
CA LEU A 72 1.42 -8.24 5.38
C LEU A 72 2.44 -8.09 4.25
N ALA A 73 3.71 -8.45 4.46
CA ALA A 73 4.70 -8.50 3.39
C ALA A 73 4.25 -9.46 2.27
N ALA A 74 3.81 -10.67 2.61
CA ALA A 74 3.30 -11.63 1.62
C ALA A 74 2.09 -11.11 0.84
N THR A 75 1.24 -10.29 1.48
CA THR A 75 0.09 -9.64 0.86
C THR A 75 0.50 -8.48 -0.05
N PHE A 76 1.44 -7.64 0.40
CA PHE A 76 1.84 -6.44 -0.32
C PHE A 76 2.78 -6.74 -1.48
N THR A 77 3.68 -7.73 -1.37
CA THR A 77 4.65 -8.10 -2.41
C THR A 77 4.03 -8.27 -3.81
N PRO A 78 2.94 -9.04 -4.03
CA PRO A 78 2.33 -9.15 -5.35
C PRO A 78 1.73 -7.83 -5.87
N PHE A 79 1.24 -6.97 -4.97
CA PHE A 79 0.73 -5.65 -5.35
C PHE A 79 1.87 -4.71 -5.77
N VAL A 80 2.92 -4.56 -4.96
CA VAL A 80 4.05 -3.68 -5.29
C VAL A 80 4.85 -4.19 -6.50
N ALA A 81 4.87 -5.51 -6.73
CA ALA A 81 5.51 -6.13 -7.89
C ALA A 81 4.81 -5.82 -9.24
N GLU A 82 3.63 -5.19 -9.25
CA GLU A 82 2.98 -4.68 -10.49
C GLU A 82 3.88 -3.70 -11.26
N GLY A 83 4.84 -3.05 -10.58
CA GLY A 83 5.77 -2.12 -11.22
C GLY A 83 5.19 -0.72 -11.37
N PHE A 84 4.57 -0.21 -10.32
CA PHE A 84 4.20 1.19 -10.21
C PHE A 84 5.45 2.10 -10.21
N ASP A 85 5.29 3.35 -10.62
CA ASP A 85 6.37 4.34 -10.53
C ASP A 85 6.65 4.74 -9.06
N LEU A 86 5.61 4.67 -8.22
CA LEU A 86 5.65 4.81 -6.77
C LEU A 86 4.50 4.04 -6.12
N SER A 87 4.80 3.25 -5.09
CA SER A 87 3.80 2.66 -4.20
C SER A 87 3.67 3.47 -2.92
N LEU A 88 2.44 3.73 -2.49
CA LEU A 88 2.11 4.52 -1.30
C LEU A 88 1.29 3.67 -0.33
N CYS A 89 1.75 3.56 0.91
CA CYS A 89 1.01 2.96 2.00
C CYS A 89 0.56 4.06 2.97
N LEU A 90 -0.75 4.24 3.09
CA LEU A 90 -1.36 5.23 3.97
C LEU A 90 -1.72 4.52 5.28
N LEU A 91 -1.10 4.98 6.38
CA LEU A 91 -1.26 4.43 7.71
C LEU A 91 -1.69 5.53 8.68
N ASP A 92 -2.84 5.35 9.32
CA ASP A 92 -3.33 6.24 10.37
C ASP A 92 -2.83 5.73 11.73
N TYR A 93 -1.76 6.36 12.24
CA TYR A 93 -1.18 6.00 13.54
C TYR A 93 -1.99 6.67 14.65
N PRO A 94 -2.40 5.94 15.71
CA PRO A 94 -3.14 6.53 16.80
C PRO A 94 -2.23 7.47 17.58
N ARG A 95 -2.81 8.40 18.31
CA ARG A 95 -2.03 9.32 19.13
C ARG A 95 -1.20 8.57 20.19
N GLU A 96 0.10 8.84 20.21
CA GLU A 96 1.05 8.23 21.16
C GLU A 96 0.70 8.48 22.63
N ASP A 97 0.02 9.59 22.93
CA ASP A 97 -0.37 9.92 24.30
C ASP A 97 -1.63 9.18 24.79
N LEU A 98 -2.31 8.44 23.90
CA LEU A 98 -3.52 7.68 24.19
C LEU A 98 -3.37 6.17 23.92
N CYS A 99 -2.52 5.78 22.96
CA CYS A 99 -2.35 4.40 22.54
C CYS A 99 -0.87 4.03 22.37
N ASP A 100 -0.55 2.77 22.67
CA ASP A 100 0.71 2.16 22.28
C ASP A 100 0.70 1.93 20.76
N GLN A 101 1.59 2.60 20.05
CA GLN A 101 1.74 2.49 18.60
C GLN A 101 2.55 1.26 18.16
N SER A 102 3.17 0.51 19.09
CA SER A 102 4.08 -0.59 18.73
C SER A 102 3.45 -1.64 17.82
N THR A 103 2.14 -1.82 17.91
CA THR A 103 1.36 -2.74 17.10
C THR A 103 1.09 -2.21 15.68
N TRP A 104 1.23 -0.89 15.43
CA TRP A 104 1.06 -0.26 14.09
C TRP A 104 2.29 -0.46 13.21
N LEU A 105 3.39 -0.92 13.79
CA LEU A 105 4.64 -1.18 13.08
C LEU A 105 4.54 -2.38 12.13
N GLY A 106 3.65 -3.34 12.38
CA GLY A 106 3.53 -4.54 11.53
C GLY A 106 3.21 -4.19 10.06
N ALA A 107 2.28 -3.27 9.83
CA ALA A 107 1.91 -2.82 8.49
C ALA A 107 3.02 -2.02 7.79
N GLU A 108 3.67 -1.12 8.53
CA GLU A 108 4.82 -0.39 8.03
C GLU A 108 5.97 -1.34 7.66
N GLU A 109 6.33 -2.25 8.56
CA GLU A 109 7.39 -3.23 8.34
C GLU A 109 7.07 -4.16 7.18
N GLY A 110 5.84 -4.66 7.10
CA GLY A 110 5.39 -5.51 5.99
C GLY A 110 5.52 -4.80 4.65
N PHE A 111 5.12 -3.53 4.58
CA PHE A 111 5.26 -2.71 3.38
C PHE A 111 6.74 -2.47 3.03
N VAL A 112 7.56 -2.10 4.01
CA VAL A 112 9.00 -1.89 3.81
C VAL A 112 9.69 -3.17 3.33
N ARG A 113 9.33 -4.34 3.86
CA ARG A 113 9.84 -5.64 3.41
C ARG A 113 9.47 -5.89 1.95
N ALA A 114 8.20 -5.74 1.58
CA ALA A 114 7.74 -5.93 0.20
C ALA A 114 8.45 -5.00 -0.80
N ILE A 115 8.67 -3.74 -0.42
CA ILE A 115 9.43 -2.77 -1.23
C ILE A 115 10.89 -3.21 -1.41
N ARG A 116 11.55 -3.68 -0.34
CA ARG A 116 12.94 -4.17 -0.40
C ARG A 116 13.08 -5.43 -1.23
N GLU A 117 12.15 -6.37 -1.10
CA GLU A 117 12.14 -7.64 -1.85
C GLU A 117 11.96 -7.43 -3.34
N THR A 118 11.08 -6.50 -3.72
CA THR A 118 10.77 -6.21 -5.13
C THR A 118 11.71 -5.18 -5.77
N GLY A 119 12.46 -4.44 -4.96
CA GLY A 119 13.33 -3.36 -5.42
C GLY A 119 12.58 -2.14 -5.97
N GLN A 120 11.28 -2.02 -5.66
CA GLN A 120 10.43 -0.93 -6.13
C GLN A 120 10.59 0.34 -5.29
N LYS A 121 9.96 1.44 -5.71
CA LYS A 121 9.94 2.69 -4.95
C LYS A 121 8.68 2.73 -4.08
N GLY A 122 8.86 2.92 -2.78
CA GLY A 122 7.77 2.99 -1.82
C GLY A 122 7.86 4.21 -0.93
N GLY A 123 6.71 4.70 -0.46
CA GLY A 123 6.60 5.72 0.58
C GLY A 123 5.46 5.38 1.54
N VAL A 124 5.67 5.64 2.83
CA VAL A 124 4.61 5.58 3.84
C VAL A 124 4.12 7.00 4.08
N LEU A 125 2.81 7.16 4.13
CA LEU A 125 2.11 8.41 4.41
C LEU A 125 1.29 8.21 5.68
N SER A 126 1.38 9.16 6.61
CA SER A 126 0.57 9.19 7.81
C SER A 126 -0.03 10.57 8.01
N THR A 127 -1.19 10.62 8.66
CA THR A 127 -1.90 11.85 9.04
C THR A 127 -1.79 12.14 10.53
#